data_AF-A0A6C9QHD9-F1
#
_entry.id   AF-A0A6C9QHD9-F1
#
_cell.length_a   1.000
_cell.length_b   1.000
_cell.length_c   1.000
_cell.angle_alpha   90.00
_cell.angle_beta   90.00
_cell.angle_gamma   90.00
#
_symmetry.space_group_name_H-M   'P 1'
#
loop_
_entity.id
_entity.type
_entity.pdbx_description
1 polymer ?
#
loop_
_entity_poly.entity_id
_entity_poly.type
_entity_poly.pdbx_seq_one_letter_code
_entity_poly.pdbx_strand_id
1 'polypeptide(L)'
;MSQETPASTTEAQIKNKRRISPFWLLPFIALMIAGWLIWDSYQDRGNTVTIDFMSADGIVPGRTPVRYQGVEVGTVQDISLSDDLRKIEVKVSIKSDMKDALREETQFWLVTPKASLAGVSGLDALVGGNYIGMMPGKGKEQDHFVALDTQPKYRLDNGDLMIHLQAPDLGSLNSGSLVYFRKIPVGKVYDYAINPNKQGVVIDVLIERRFTDLVKKGSRFWNVSGVDANVSISGAKVKLESLAALVNGAIAFDSPEESKPAEAEDTFGLYEDLAHSQRGVIIKLELPSGAGLTADSTPLMYQGLEVGQLTKLDLNPGGKVTGEMTVDP
;
A
#
# COMPACT_ATOMS: atom_id res chain seq x y z
N MET A 1 -28.22 80.04 -94.37
CA MET A 1 -29.14 78.89 -94.31
C MET A 1 -28.52 77.86 -93.39
N SER A 2 -29.19 77.62 -92.28
CA SER A 2 -28.89 76.61 -91.26
C SER A 2 -29.02 75.20 -91.83
N GLN A 3 -28.13 74.28 -91.43
CA GLN A 3 -28.46 72.86 -91.31
C GLN A 3 -27.74 72.29 -90.09
N GLU A 4 -28.51 72.14 -89.01
CA GLU A 4 -28.25 71.23 -87.89
C GLU A 4 -28.53 69.79 -88.35
N THR A 5 -27.74 68.80 -87.91
CA THR A 5 -28.16 67.43 -87.49
C THR A 5 -26.96 66.48 -87.31
N PRO A 6 -27.06 65.37 -86.56
CA PRO A 6 -27.68 65.15 -85.25
C PRO A 6 -26.68 64.53 -84.23
N ALA A 7 -27.02 64.61 -82.94
CA ALA A 7 -26.27 63.93 -81.88
C ALA A 7 -26.49 62.41 -81.93
N SER A 8 -25.40 61.64 -81.97
CA SER A 8 -25.42 60.18 -81.84
C SER A 8 -25.47 59.80 -80.36
N THR A 9 -26.62 59.32 -79.89
CA THR A 9 -26.77 58.75 -78.55
C THR A 9 -26.20 57.33 -78.52
N THR A 10 -25.06 57.15 -77.85
CA THR A 10 -24.47 55.83 -77.57
C THR A 10 -25.23 55.18 -76.41
N GLU A 11 -26.05 54.16 -76.68
CA GLU A 11 -26.63 53.31 -75.64
C GLU A 11 -25.56 52.42 -75.01
N ALA A 12 -25.38 52.53 -73.69
CA ALA A 12 -24.44 51.71 -72.93
C ALA A 12 -25.04 50.34 -72.62
N GLN A 13 -24.49 49.27 -73.21
CA GLN A 13 -24.80 47.91 -72.80
C GLN A 13 -24.11 47.56 -71.47
N ILE A 14 -24.89 47.54 -70.39
CA ILE A 14 -24.43 47.14 -69.06
C ILE A 14 -24.33 45.60 -68.99
N LYS A 15 -23.12 45.06 -69.07
CA LYS A 15 -22.84 43.65 -68.72
C LYS A 15 -22.50 43.54 -67.23
N ASN A 16 -23.45 43.04 -66.45
CA ASN A 16 -23.27 42.83 -65.01
C ASN A 16 -22.48 41.54 -64.76
N LYS A 17 -21.19 41.64 -64.45
CA LYS A 17 -20.32 40.49 -64.17
C LYS A 17 -20.20 40.31 -62.65
N ARG A 18 -21.12 39.54 -62.05
CA ARG A 18 -21.00 39.10 -60.64
C ARG A 18 -19.80 38.16 -60.50
N ARG A 19 -18.63 38.71 -60.20
CA ARG A 19 -17.50 37.95 -59.66
C ARG A 19 -17.45 38.20 -58.17
N ILE A 20 -17.73 37.16 -57.38
CA ILE A 20 -17.48 37.18 -55.94
C ILE A 20 -15.97 37.38 -55.80
N SER A 21 -15.58 38.46 -55.12
CA SER A 21 -14.19 38.82 -54.98
C SER A 21 -13.44 37.74 -54.20
N PRO A 22 -12.24 37.28 -54.63
CA PRO A 22 -11.45 36.27 -53.92
C PRO A 22 -11.17 36.63 -52.45
N PHE A 23 -11.25 37.90 -52.09
CA PHE A 23 -11.09 38.39 -50.71
C PHE A 23 -12.16 37.84 -49.74
N TRP A 24 -13.30 37.35 -50.22
CA TRP A 24 -14.32 36.73 -49.36
C TRP A 24 -13.97 35.30 -48.90
N LEU A 25 -12.92 34.69 -49.46
CA LEU A 25 -12.38 33.41 -48.94
C LEU A 25 -11.71 33.58 -47.59
N LEU A 26 -11.09 34.73 -47.33
CA LEU A 26 -10.36 34.99 -46.09
C LEU A 26 -11.24 34.88 -44.83
N PRO A 27 -12.42 35.54 -44.73
CA PRO A 27 -13.30 35.38 -43.58
C PRO A 27 -13.86 33.96 -43.45
N PHE A 28 -14.10 33.25 -44.56
CA PHE A 28 -14.55 31.86 -44.53
C PHE A 28 -13.49 30.92 -43.94
N ILE A 29 -12.23 31.07 -44.38
CA ILE A 29 -11.10 30.30 -43.84
C ILE A 29 -10.89 30.61 -42.35
N ALA A 30 -10.96 31.89 -41.96
CA ALA A 30 -10.86 32.29 -40.56
C ALA A 30 -11.96 31.64 -39.69
N LEU A 31 -13.19 31.57 -40.21
CA LEU A 31 -14.33 30.93 -39.53
C LEU A 31 -14.13 29.41 -39.42
N MET A 32 -13.57 28.76 -40.45
CA MET A 32 -13.21 27.34 -40.38
C MET A 32 -12.11 27.07 -39.34
N ILE A 33 -11.06 27.90 -39.28
CA ILE A 33 -10.00 27.75 -38.28
C ILE A 33 -10.55 27.99 -36.87
N ALA A 34 -11.39 29.00 -36.67
CA ALA A 34 -12.03 29.26 -35.39
C ALA A 34 -12.95 28.09 -34.96
N GLY A 35 -13.75 27.55 -35.89
CA GLY A 35 -14.58 26.37 -35.62
C GLY A 35 -13.75 25.14 -35.27
N TRP A 36 -12.61 24.94 -35.95
CA TRP A 36 -11.69 23.85 -35.66
C TRP A 36 -11.04 24.00 -34.28
N LEU A 37 -10.54 25.19 -33.92
CA LEU A 37 -9.97 25.47 -32.60
C LEU A 37 -10.99 25.31 -31.47
N ILE A 38 -12.24 25.70 -31.68
CA ILE A 38 -13.33 25.50 -30.70
C ILE A 38 -13.58 24.00 -30.50
N TRP A 39 -13.58 23.22 -31.58
CA TRP A 39 -13.79 21.77 -31.51
C TRP A 39 -12.64 21.05 -30.82
N ASP A 40 -11.40 21.39 -31.18
CA ASP A 40 -10.17 20.87 -30.58
C ASP A 40 -10.13 21.17 -29.07
N SER A 41 -10.41 22.43 -28.70
CA SER A 41 -10.53 22.85 -27.30
C SER A 41 -11.68 22.17 -26.53
N TYR A 42 -12.69 21.64 -27.21
CA TYR A 42 -13.75 20.89 -26.55
C TYR A 42 -13.38 19.42 -26.31
N GLN A 43 -12.59 18.82 -27.20
CA GLN A 43 -12.09 17.45 -27.03
C GLN A 43 -10.97 17.35 -25.99
N ASP A 44 -10.13 18.38 -25.90
CA ASP A 44 -9.03 18.46 -24.92
C ASP A 44 -9.49 18.82 -23.49
N ARG A 45 -10.77 19.16 -23.29
CA ARG A 45 -11.33 19.32 -21.94
C ARG A 45 -11.48 17.94 -21.30
N GLY A 46 -10.44 17.51 -20.60
CA GLY A 46 -10.50 16.37 -19.71
C GLY A 46 -11.70 16.46 -18.75
N ASN A 47 -12.20 15.32 -18.31
CA ASN A 47 -13.32 15.22 -17.39
C ASN A 47 -12.95 15.88 -16.05
N THR A 48 -13.70 16.91 -15.68
CA THR A 48 -13.54 17.53 -14.35
C THR A 48 -14.29 16.70 -13.32
N VAL A 49 -13.58 16.28 -12.28
CA VAL A 49 -14.15 15.61 -11.10
C VAL A 49 -13.85 16.40 -9.84
N THR A 50 -14.74 16.32 -8.87
CA THR A 50 -14.56 16.93 -7.55
C THR A 50 -14.26 15.84 -6.53
N ILE A 51 -13.21 16.02 -5.74
CA ILE A 51 -12.80 15.07 -4.71
C ILE A 51 -12.80 15.79 -3.35
N ASP A 52 -13.58 15.27 -2.40
CA ASP A 52 -13.63 15.76 -1.03
C ASP A 52 -12.44 15.23 -0.23
N PHE A 53 -11.61 16.11 0.30
CA PHE A 53 -10.53 15.80 1.23
C PHE A 53 -10.80 16.40 2.62
N MET A 54 -10.28 15.75 3.67
CA MET A 54 -10.27 16.31 5.02
C MET A 54 -9.16 17.36 5.22
N SER A 55 -8.02 17.18 4.55
CA SER A 55 -6.92 18.15 4.49
C SER A 55 -6.34 18.20 3.07
N ALA A 56 -5.91 19.38 2.64
CA ALA A 56 -5.27 19.62 1.34
C ALA A 56 -3.78 19.94 1.49
N ASP A 57 -3.16 19.53 2.59
CA ASP A 57 -1.74 19.78 2.87
C ASP A 57 -0.86 19.25 1.74
N GLY A 58 -0.16 20.17 1.08
CA GLY A 58 0.74 19.87 -0.03
C GLY A 58 0.05 19.51 -1.34
N ILE A 59 -1.26 19.75 -1.48
CA ILE A 59 -1.94 19.76 -2.78
C ILE A 59 -1.85 21.18 -3.36
N VAL A 60 -1.33 21.28 -4.58
CA VAL A 60 -1.12 22.54 -5.30
C VAL A 60 -1.81 22.50 -6.68
N PRO A 61 -2.70 23.47 -6.98
CA PRO A 61 -3.32 23.61 -8.30
C PRO A 61 -2.29 23.74 -9.42
N GLY A 62 -2.56 23.09 -10.55
CA GLY A 62 -1.71 23.06 -11.74
C GLY A 62 -0.40 22.27 -11.61
N ARG A 63 -0.11 21.71 -10.42
CA ARG A 63 1.14 20.98 -10.17
C ARG A 63 0.94 19.56 -9.67
N THR A 64 -0.09 19.32 -8.87
CA THR A 64 -0.30 18.00 -8.24
C THR A 64 -0.90 17.05 -9.27
N PRO A 65 -0.20 15.98 -9.65
CA PRO A 65 -0.74 15.02 -10.61
C PRO A 65 -1.66 14.02 -9.92
N VAL A 66 -2.60 13.50 -10.69
CA VAL A 66 -3.35 12.28 -10.33
C VAL A 66 -2.71 11.13 -11.07
N ARG A 67 -2.34 10.07 -10.33
CA ARG A 67 -1.63 8.92 -10.88
C ARG A 67 -2.39 7.63 -10.66
N TYR A 68 -2.44 6.82 -11.71
CA TYR A 68 -2.89 5.43 -11.66
C TYR A 68 -1.71 4.53 -12.01
N GLN A 69 -1.34 3.61 -11.11
CA GLN A 69 -0.20 2.70 -11.29
C GLN A 69 1.11 3.41 -11.72
N GLY A 70 1.36 4.61 -11.19
CA GLY A 70 2.54 5.42 -11.49
C GLY A 70 2.45 6.28 -12.76
N VAL A 71 1.40 6.13 -13.58
CA VAL A 71 1.17 6.92 -14.79
C VAL A 71 0.30 8.13 -14.47
N GLU A 72 0.67 9.31 -14.96
CA GLU A 72 -0.12 10.53 -14.80
C GLU A 72 -1.38 10.50 -15.70
N VAL A 73 -2.53 10.50 -15.04
CA VAL A 73 -3.87 10.41 -15.64
C VAL A 73 -4.70 11.68 -15.47
N GLY A 74 -4.22 12.65 -14.69
CA GLY A 74 -4.88 13.93 -14.52
C GLY A 74 -4.06 14.92 -13.69
N THR A 75 -4.62 16.10 -13.48
CA THR A 75 -3.96 17.19 -12.75
C THR A 75 -4.99 17.98 -11.94
N VAL A 76 -4.62 18.35 -10.71
CA VAL A 76 -5.43 19.24 -9.88
C VAL A 76 -5.54 20.62 -10.54
N GLN A 77 -6.75 21.15 -10.65
CA GLN A 77 -7.06 22.43 -11.28
C GLN A 77 -7.36 23.53 -10.27
N ASP A 78 -8.09 23.19 -9.20
CA ASP A 78 -8.56 24.17 -8.22
C ASP A 78 -8.79 23.52 -6.85
N ILE A 79 -8.74 24.32 -5.79
CA ILE A 79 -8.99 23.90 -4.41
C ILE A 79 -9.89 24.95 -3.75
N SER A 80 -11.05 24.50 -3.26
CA SER A 80 -12.00 25.33 -2.53
C SER A 80 -12.40 24.69 -1.21
N LEU A 81 -12.79 25.49 -0.23
CA LEU A 81 -13.49 24.97 0.94
C LEU A 81 -14.97 24.76 0.59
N SER A 82 -15.58 23.71 1.13
CA SER A 82 -17.03 23.53 1.08
C SER A 82 -17.75 24.69 1.77
N ASP A 83 -19.04 24.89 1.45
CA ASP A 83 -19.85 25.98 2.02
C ASP A 83 -19.93 25.93 3.56
N ASP A 84 -19.85 24.73 4.14
CA ASP A 84 -19.86 24.51 5.60
C ASP A 84 -18.47 24.61 6.25
N LEU A 85 -17.43 24.86 5.46
CA LEU A 85 -16.01 24.94 5.84
C LEU A 85 -15.45 23.66 6.50
N ARG A 86 -16.12 22.51 6.33
CA ARG A 86 -15.71 21.23 6.96
C ARG A 86 -14.88 20.34 6.06
N LYS A 87 -14.94 20.56 4.75
CA LYS A 87 -14.26 19.75 3.74
C LYS A 87 -13.54 20.64 2.74
N ILE A 88 -12.57 20.04 2.07
CA ILE A 88 -11.84 20.68 1.00
C ILE A 88 -12.22 19.99 -0.31
N GLU A 89 -12.84 20.75 -1.20
CA GLU A 89 -13.22 20.30 -2.53
C GLU A 89 -12.06 20.56 -3.49
N VAL A 90 -11.47 19.48 -3.99
CA VAL A 90 -10.37 19.53 -4.95
C VAL A 90 -10.93 19.20 -6.33
N LYS A 91 -10.88 20.15 -7.26
CA LYS A 91 -11.26 19.92 -8.66
C LYS A 91 -10.08 19.40 -9.43
N VAL A 92 -10.27 18.27 -10.10
CA VAL A 92 -9.25 17.58 -10.87
C VAL A 92 -9.71 17.44 -12.30
N SER A 93 -8.82 17.71 -13.26
CA SER A 93 -9.04 17.34 -14.66
C SER A 93 -8.39 15.99 -14.94
N ILE A 94 -9.21 15.00 -15.29
CA ILE A 94 -8.80 13.65 -15.66
C ILE A 94 -8.81 13.55 -17.19
N LYS A 95 -7.82 12.87 -17.77
CA LYS A 95 -7.74 12.67 -19.23
C LYS A 95 -8.97 11.94 -19.75
N SER A 96 -9.40 12.28 -20.97
CA SER A 96 -10.62 11.76 -21.59
C SER A 96 -10.61 10.24 -21.81
N ASP A 97 -9.45 9.63 -21.96
CA ASP A 97 -9.26 8.18 -22.07
C ASP A 97 -9.53 7.41 -20.76
N MET A 98 -9.48 8.11 -19.62
CA MET A 98 -9.77 7.56 -18.29
C MET A 98 -11.20 7.83 -17.82
N LYS A 99 -12.06 8.38 -18.69
CA LYS A 99 -13.47 8.65 -18.34
C LYS A 99 -14.21 7.40 -17.88
N ASP A 100 -13.97 6.26 -18.51
CA ASP A 100 -14.62 4.99 -18.16
C ASP A 100 -14.19 4.45 -16.79
N ALA A 101 -13.05 4.91 -16.28
CA ALA A 101 -12.54 4.54 -14.96
C ALA A 101 -13.14 5.39 -13.83
N LEU A 102 -13.91 6.44 -14.13
CA LEU A 102 -14.61 7.29 -13.16
C LEU A 102 -16.00 6.70 -12.84
N ARG A 103 -15.97 5.66 -12.01
CA ARG A 103 -17.17 4.93 -11.55
C ARG A 103 -17.39 5.08 -10.05
N GLU A 104 -18.59 4.80 -9.58
CA GLU A 104 -19.01 4.87 -8.17
C GLU A 104 -17.99 4.30 -7.17
N GLU A 105 -17.37 3.16 -7.45
CA GLU A 105 -16.39 2.53 -6.55
C GLU A 105 -14.93 3.00 -6.80
N THR A 106 -14.72 4.07 -7.56
CA THR A 106 -13.38 4.61 -7.82
C THR A 106 -12.85 5.31 -6.59
N GLN A 107 -11.66 4.93 -6.18
CA GLN A 107 -11.05 5.37 -4.93
C GLN A 107 -9.92 6.35 -5.22
N PHE A 108 -9.86 7.43 -4.45
CA PHE A 108 -8.80 8.42 -4.49
C PHE A 108 -8.15 8.55 -3.11
N TRP A 109 -6.84 8.79 -3.04
CA TRP A 109 -6.14 9.04 -1.78
C TRP A 109 -4.93 9.96 -2.02
N LEU A 110 -4.52 10.72 -1.01
CA LEU A 110 -3.31 11.54 -1.08
C LEU A 110 -2.08 10.68 -0.74
N VAL A 111 -1.07 10.70 -1.61
CA VAL A 111 0.24 10.08 -1.34
C VAL A 111 1.24 11.17 -0.98
N THR A 112 1.77 11.07 0.24
CA THR A 112 2.81 11.95 0.76
C THR A 112 4.13 11.18 0.93
N PRO A 113 5.29 11.82 0.72
CA PRO A 113 6.59 11.21 0.96
C PRO A 113 6.73 10.89 2.45
N LYS A 114 7.06 9.63 2.78
CA LYS A 114 7.37 9.22 4.15
C LYS A 114 8.89 9.01 4.27
N ALA A 115 9.51 9.70 5.22
CA ALA A 115 10.88 9.40 5.59
C ALA A 115 10.89 8.15 6.48
N SER A 116 11.49 7.05 6.00
CA SER A 116 11.68 5.83 6.79
C SER A 116 13.14 5.40 6.77
N LEU A 117 13.66 5.03 7.95
CA LEU A 117 15.00 4.45 8.14
C LEU A 117 15.07 2.99 7.63
N ALA A 118 13.93 2.39 7.29
CA ALA A 118 13.77 0.98 6.95
C ALA A 118 14.00 0.61 5.50
N GLY A 119 13.87 1.59 4.62
CA GLY A 119 13.57 1.34 3.23
C GLY A 119 12.82 2.53 2.65
N VAL A 120 13.15 2.81 1.40
CA VAL A 120 12.81 4.02 0.68
C VAL A 120 11.45 3.90 -0.01
N SER A 121 10.37 3.95 0.76
CA SER A 121 9.02 4.12 0.19
C SER A 121 8.73 5.61 0.01
N GLY A 122 8.49 6.05 -1.24
CA GLY A 122 8.16 7.44 -1.53
C GLY A 122 9.34 8.35 -1.93
N LEU A 123 10.51 7.80 -2.29
CA LEU A 123 11.58 8.61 -2.92
C LEU A 123 11.12 9.30 -4.21
N ASP A 124 10.19 8.70 -4.96
CA ASP A 124 9.57 9.35 -6.12
C ASP A 124 8.85 10.64 -5.75
N ALA A 125 8.34 10.77 -4.52
CA ALA A 125 7.70 11.97 -4.00
C ALA A 125 8.70 12.94 -3.33
N LEU A 126 9.89 12.49 -2.95
CA LEU A 126 10.98 13.39 -2.54
C LEU A 126 11.51 14.21 -3.73
N VAL A 127 11.46 13.66 -4.94
CA VAL A 127 11.81 14.37 -6.19
C VAL A 127 10.57 14.95 -6.89
N GLY A 128 9.43 14.24 -6.85
CA GLY A 128 8.21 14.55 -7.61
C GLY A 128 7.08 15.24 -6.85
N GLY A 129 7.19 15.39 -5.52
CA GLY A 129 6.15 15.99 -4.67
C GLY A 129 4.97 15.06 -4.36
N ASN A 130 3.98 15.59 -3.64
CA ASN A 130 2.73 14.89 -3.34
C ASN A 130 1.96 14.61 -4.64
N TYR A 131 1.22 13.51 -4.66
CA TYR A 131 0.31 13.20 -5.77
C TYR A 131 -0.95 12.51 -5.25
N ILE A 132 -2.02 12.54 -6.04
CA ILE A 132 -3.26 11.83 -5.72
C ILE A 132 -3.21 10.46 -6.42
N GLY A 133 -3.31 9.38 -5.66
CA GLY A 133 -3.49 8.04 -6.19
C GLY A 133 -4.94 7.81 -6.60
N MET A 134 -5.15 7.08 -7.70
CA MET A 134 -6.46 6.66 -8.19
C MET A 134 -6.51 5.13 -8.27
N MET A 135 -7.65 4.53 -7.97
CA MET A 135 -7.94 3.11 -8.23
C MET A 135 -9.34 2.99 -8.85
N PRO A 136 -9.45 2.57 -10.12
CA PRO A 136 -10.72 2.36 -10.80
C PRO A 136 -11.56 1.30 -10.09
N GLY A 137 -12.87 1.55 -9.98
CA GLY A 137 -13.85 0.61 -9.43
C GLY A 137 -14.94 0.24 -10.43
N LYS A 138 -15.96 -0.49 -9.96
CA LYS A 138 -17.17 -0.77 -10.74
C LYS A 138 -18.27 0.23 -10.37
N GLY A 139 -19.45 0.04 -10.97
CA GLY A 139 -20.63 0.84 -10.67
C GLY A 139 -20.97 1.86 -11.75
N LYS A 140 -21.78 2.85 -11.38
CA LYS A 140 -22.30 3.88 -12.30
C LYS A 140 -21.27 4.98 -12.53
N GLU A 141 -21.45 5.76 -13.59
CA GLU A 141 -20.64 6.98 -13.80
C GLU A 141 -20.84 7.95 -12.63
N GLN A 142 -19.74 8.53 -12.16
CA GLN A 142 -19.72 9.43 -11.02
C GLN A 142 -18.64 10.50 -11.23
N ASP A 143 -18.92 11.73 -10.84
CA ASP A 143 -18.02 12.88 -10.94
C ASP A 143 -17.64 13.50 -9.58
N HIS A 144 -18.31 13.10 -8.50
CA HIS A 144 -18.03 13.51 -7.12
C HIS A 144 -17.59 12.33 -6.25
N PHE A 145 -16.42 12.47 -5.63
CA PHE A 145 -15.76 11.42 -4.86
C PHE A 145 -15.36 11.90 -3.47
N VAL A 146 -15.18 10.95 -2.55
CA VAL A 146 -14.60 11.20 -1.23
C VAL A 146 -13.23 10.53 -1.20
N ALA A 147 -12.19 11.28 -0.84
CA ALA A 147 -10.85 10.74 -0.70
C ALA A 147 -10.77 9.82 0.53
N LEU A 148 -10.04 8.72 0.38
CA LEU A 148 -9.65 7.85 1.46
C LEU A 148 -8.45 8.46 2.21
N ASP A 149 -8.46 8.30 3.53
CA ASP A 149 -7.37 8.78 4.41
C ASP A 149 -6.04 8.06 4.14
N THR A 150 -6.12 6.81 3.67
CA THR A 150 -4.95 5.97 3.40
C THR A 150 -5.12 5.25 2.06
N GLN A 151 -3.99 4.87 1.47
CA GLN A 151 -4.00 4.06 0.25
C GLN A 151 -4.80 2.77 0.50
N PRO A 152 -5.81 2.47 -0.35
CA PRO A 152 -6.54 1.22 -0.24
C PRO A 152 -5.58 0.05 -0.43
N LYS A 153 -5.75 -0.96 0.42
CA LYS A 153 -4.99 -2.20 0.38
C LYS A 153 -5.23 -2.89 -0.96
N TYR A 154 -4.25 -2.80 -1.87
CA TYR A 154 -4.34 -3.40 -3.18
C TYR A 154 -4.36 -4.93 -3.02
N ARG A 155 -5.54 -5.54 -3.12
CA ARG A 155 -5.69 -6.98 -3.37
C ARG A 155 -5.47 -7.23 -4.85
N LEU A 156 -4.23 -7.13 -5.34
CA LEU A 156 -3.93 -7.83 -6.57
C LEU A 156 -3.93 -9.30 -6.17
N ASP A 157 -4.85 -10.07 -6.73
CA ASP A 157 -4.74 -11.53 -6.70
C ASP A 157 -3.59 -11.95 -7.64
N ASN A 158 -2.36 -11.62 -7.23
CA ASN A 158 -1.13 -11.89 -7.96
C ASN A 158 -0.61 -13.31 -7.69
N GLY A 159 -1.34 -14.12 -6.94
CA GLY A 159 -0.90 -15.42 -6.42
C GLY A 159 0.06 -15.33 -5.24
N ASP A 160 0.20 -14.16 -4.62
CA ASP A 160 0.88 -14.01 -3.32
C ASP A 160 0.02 -14.62 -2.21
N LEU A 161 0.65 -15.15 -1.17
CA LEU A 161 -0.04 -15.78 -0.04
C LEU A 161 -0.13 -14.79 1.13
N MET A 162 -1.36 -14.38 1.46
CA MET A 162 -1.66 -13.62 2.67
C MET A 162 -1.90 -14.61 3.82
N ILE A 163 -1.22 -14.44 4.95
CA ILE A 163 -1.46 -15.18 6.18
C ILE A 163 -1.57 -14.21 7.36
N HIS A 164 -2.14 -14.68 8.47
CA HIS A 164 -2.30 -13.90 9.68
C HIS A 164 -1.48 -14.49 10.82
N LEU A 165 -0.72 -13.65 11.52
CA LEU A 165 0.00 -14.04 12.72
C LEU A 165 -0.65 -13.44 13.95
N GLN A 166 -0.90 -14.28 14.96
CA GLN A 166 -1.39 -13.84 16.26
C GLN A 166 -0.22 -13.65 17.22
N ALA A 167 -0.20 -12.51 17.89
CA ALA A 167 0.80 -12.15 18.89
C ALA A 167 0.16 -11.42 20.07
N PRO A 168 0.75 -11.49 21.28
CA PRO A 168 0.28 -10.71 22.44
C PRO A 168 0.45 -9.20 22.24
N ASP A 169 1.48 -8.79 21.49
CA ASP A 169 1.76 -7.41 21.10
C ASP A 169 2.53 -7.37 19.77
N LEU A 170 2.75 -6.17 19.23
CA LEU A 170 3.40 -5.97 17.93
C LEU A 170 4.94 -6.14 17.99
N GLY A 171 5.53 -6.04 19.18
CA GLY A 171 6.98 -5.95 19.36
C GLY A 171 7.58 -4.75 18.63
N SER A 172 8.66 -5.00 17.89
CA SER A 172 9.36 -4.02 17.05
C SER A 172 9.03 -4.14 15.56
N LEU A 173 8.01 -4.92 15.21
CA LEU A 173 7.55 -5.09 13.84
C LEU A 173 6.77 -3.86 13.38
N ASN A 174 6.90 -3.54 12.09
CA ASN A 174 6.23 -2.43 11.42
C ASN A 174 5.72 -2.90 10.05
N SER A 175 4.84 -2.14 9.41
CA SER A 175 4.49 -2.39 8.00
C SER A 175 5.76 -2.32 7.15
N GLY A 176 6.05 -3.39 6.42
CA GLY A 176 7.26 -3.55 5.62
C GLY A 176 8.40 -4.32 6.30
N SER A 177 8.28 -4.72 7.57
CA SER A 177 9.25 -5.64 8.21
C SER A 177 9.37 -6.93 7.40
N LEU A 178 10.59 -7.43 7.25
CA LEU A 178 10.87 -8.57 6.37
C LEU A 178 10.53 -9.90 7.02
N VAL A 179 10.11 -10.85 6.18
CA VAL A 179 9.85 -12.24 6.56
C VAL A 179 10.90 -13.12 5.90
N TYR A 180 11.60 -13.90 6.71
CA TYR A 180 12.74 -14.70 6.31
C TYR A 180 12.45 -16.20 6.35
N PHE A 181 12.90 -16.90 5.31
CA PHE A 181 13.09 -18.34 5.35
C PHE A 181 14.57 -18.64 5.17
N ARG A 182 15.20 -19.32 6.13
CA ARG A 182 16.66 -19.59 6.11
C ARG A 182 17.51 -18.34 5.80
N LYS A 183 17.12 -17.19 6.38
CA LYS A 183 17.75 -15.86 6.18
C LYS A 183 17.62 -15.26 4.78
N ILE A 184 16.78 -15.83 3.91
CA ILE A 184 16.41 -15.26 2.61
C ILE A 184 15.07 -14.52 2.79
N PRO A 185 14.95 -13.24 2.39
CA PRO A 185 13.70 -12.52 2.47
C PRO A 185 12.73 -13.10 1.43
N VAL A 186 11.57 -13.57 1.89
CA VAL A 186 10.54 -14.24 1.08
C VAL A 186 9.17 -13.56 1.14
N GLY A 187 9.05 -12.54 1.99
CA GLY A 187 7.83 -11.79 2.19
C GLY A 187 8.03 -10.60 3.12
N LYS A 188 6.93 -9.98 3.49
CA LYS A 188 6.92 -8.80 4.36
C LYS A 188 5.63 -8.72 5.18
N VAL A 189 5.71 -8.05 6.32
CA VAL A 189 4.53 -7.58 7.05
C VAL A 189 3.80 -6.57 6.18
N TYR A 190 2.54 -6.86 5.90
CA TYR A 190 1.67 -6.02 5.09
C TYR A 190 0.99 -4.96 5.95
N ASP A 191 0.36 -5.39 7.04
CA ASP A 191 -0.30 -4.51 8.00
C ASP A 191 -0.45 -5.20 9.36
N TYR A 192 -0.96 -4.48 10.34
CA TYR A 192 -1.31 -5.02 11.66
C TYR A 192 -2.53 -4.31 12.24
N ALA A 193 -3.29 -5.04 13.06
CA ALA A 193 -4.47 -4.52 13.74
C ALA A 193 -4.57 -5.10 15.15
N ILE A 194 -5.20 -4.35 16.06
CA ILE A 194 -5.52 -4.86 17.40
C ILE A 194 -6.68 -5.84 17.26
N ASN A 195 -6.59 -6.99 17.92
CA ASN A 195 -7.67 -7.96 17.98
C ASN A 195 -8.96 -7.32 18.52
N PRO A 196 -10.16 -7.67 18.02
CA PRO A 196 -11.42 -7.13 18.53
C PRO A 196 -11.62 -7.31 20.04
N ASN A 197 -11.04 -8.37 20.62
CA ASN A 197 -11.08 -8.67 22.06
C ASN A 197 -10.06 -7.85 22.89
N LYS A 198 -9.20 -7.04 22.25
CA LYS A 198 -8.13 -6.22 22.86
C LYS A 198 -7.06 -7.02 23.63
N GLN A 199 -6.96 -8.33 23.42
CA GLN A 199 -5.99 -9.20 24.11
C GLN A 199 -4.73 -9.50 23.30
N GLY A 200 -4.58 -8.90 22.12
CA GLY A 200 -3.39 -9.04 21.29
C GLY A 200 -3.53 -8.32 19.96
N VAL A 201 -2.67 -8.66 19.02
CA VAL A 201 -2.64 -8.13 17.67
C VAL A 201 -2.75 -9.24 16.63
N VAL A 202 -3.30 -8.91 15.47
CA VAL A 202 -3.15 -9.67 14.22
C VAL A 202 -2.15 -8.94 13.35
N ILE A 203 -1.18 -9.67 12.82
CA ILE A 203 -0.18 -9.17 11.89
C ILE A 203 -0.43 -9.86 10.55
N ASP A 204 -0.77 -9.09 9.53
CA ASP A 204 -0.98 -9.59 8.18
C ASP A 204 0.39 -9.71 7.48
N VAL A 205 0.74 -10.92 7.05
CA VAL A 205 2.01 -11.21 6.38
C VAL A 205 1.78 -11.67 4.94
N LEU A 206 2.44 -10.97 4.01
CA LEU A 206 2.37 -11.28 2.59
C LEU A 206 3.64 -12.00 2.15
N ILE A 207 3.47 -13.23 1.68
CA ILE A 207 4.53 -14.08 1.13
C ILE A 207 4.46 -14.03 -0.40
N GLU A 208 5.61 -13.80 -1.03
CA GLU A 208 5.66 -13.70 -2.50
C GLU A 208 5.27 -15.02 -3.17
N ARG A 209 4.58 -14.94 -4.32
CA ARG A 209 4.10 -16.10 -5.10
C ARG A 209 5.10 -17.23 -5.28
N ARG A 210 6.38 -16.92 -5.52
CA ARG A 210 7.43 -17.93 -5.75
C ARG A 210 7.85 -18.71 -4.50
N PHE A 211 7.39 -18.29 -3.33
CA PHE A 211 7.76 -18.83 -2.03
C PHE A 211 6.56 -19.38 -1.24
N THR A 212 5.36 -19.37 -1.80
CA THR A 212 4.13 -19.82 -1.12
C THR A 212 4.22 -21.28 -0.68
N ASP A 213 4.88 -22.13 -1.47
CA ASP A 213 5.12 -23.55 -1.15
C ASP A 213 5.96 -23.75 0.11
N LEU A 214 6.71 -22.74 0.56
CA LEU A 214 7.50 -22.82 1.80
C LEU A 214 6.61 -22.78 3.04
N VAL A 215 5.47 -22.08 2.99
CA VAL A 215 4.57 -21.99 4.13
C VAL A 215 3.71 -23.24 4.17
N LYS A 216 3.81 -23.99 5.27
CA LYS A 216 3.02 -25.18 5.51
C LYS A 216 2.06 -24.94 6.66
N LYS A 217 1.00 -25.74 6.75
CA LYS A 217 0.05 -25.73 7.88
C LYS A 217 0.77 -25.96 9.23
N GLY A 218 1.91 -26.66 9.23
CA GLY A 218 2.75 -26.90 10.42
C GLY A 218 3.91 -25.92 10.63
N SER A 219 4.02 -24.87 9.82
CA SER A 219 5.05 -23.84 9.95
C SER A 219 4.90 -23.08 11.27
N ARG A 220 6.03 -22.75 11.90
CA ARG A 220 6.10 -21.89 13.08
C ARG A 220 6.84 -20.61 12.73
N PHE A 221 6.30 -19.48 13.18
CA PHE A 221 6.85 -18.15 12.94
C PHE A 221 7.38 -17.60 14.25
N TRP A 222 8.57 -17.01 14.24
CA TRP A 222 9.14 -16.36 15.42
C TRP A 222 9.71 -14.99 15.08
N ASN A 223 9.72 -14.14 16.09
CA ASN A 223 10.32 -12.82 16.00
C ASN A 223 11.86 -12.95 16.04
N VAL A 224 12.55 -12.22 15.16
CA VAL A 224 14.03 -12.16 15.10
C VAL A 224 14.56 -10.76 15.32
N SER A 225 13.81 -9.95 16.05
CA SER A 225 14.12 -8.55 16.29
C SER A 225 14.94 -8.36 17.56
N GLY A 226 15.95 -7.50 17.50
CA GLY A 226 16.79 -7.15 18.65
C GLY A 226 18.20 -7.74 18.61
N VAL A 227 18.98 -7.45 19.65
CA VAL A 227 20.36 -7.93 19.82
C VAL A 227 20.35 -9.02 20.89
N ASP A 228 20.69 -10.25 20.50
CA ASP A 228 20.99 -11.31 21.46
C ASP A 228 22.44 -11.19 21.95
N ALA A 229 22.58 -10.70 23.19
CA ALA A 229 23.84 -10.63 23.90
C ALA A 229 23.85 -11.65 25.04
N ASN A 230 24.52 -12.78 24.81
CA ASN A 230 24.70 -13.80 25.85
C ASN A 230 26.03 -13.59 26.57
N VAL A 231 25.95 -13.25 27.87
CA VAL A 231 27.10 -13.14 28.76
C VAL A 231 27.14 -14.38 29.65
N SER A 232 28.17 -15.20 29.48
CA SER A 232 28.39 -16.40 30.27
C SER A 232 29.69 -16.29 31.08
N ILE A 233 29.86 -17.16 32.07
CA ILE A 233 31.10 -17.27 32.87
C ILE A 233 32.31 -17.61 31.97
N SER A 234 32.07 -18.25 30.83
CA SER A 234 33.09 -18.60 29.82
C SER A 234 33.40 -17.49 28.82
N GLY A 235 32.72 -16.34 28.91
CA GLY A 235 32.92 -15.18 28.03
C GLY A 235 31.61 -14.60 27.49
N ALA A 236 31.73 -13.44 26.82
CA ALA A 236 30.62 -12.77 26.16
C ALA A 236 30.58 -13.14 24.67
N LYS A 237 29.40 -13.60 24.21
CA LYS A 237 29.14 -13.87 22.79
C LYS A 237 28.01 -12.97 22.32
N VAL A 238 28.34 -12.04 21.44
CA VAL A 238 27.36 -11.15 20.79
C VAL A 238 27.15 -11.65 19.37
N LYS A 239 25.91 -11.99 19.02
CA LYS A 239 25.56 -12.43 17.66
C LYS A 239 24.65 -11.39 17.01
N LEU A 240 25.15 -10.73 15.98
CA LEU A 240 24.40 -9.77 15.18
C LEU A 240 23.95 -10.48 13.90
N GLU A 241 22.66 -10.85 13.81
CA GLU A 241 22.19 -11.68 12.71
C GLU A 241 21.82 -10.88 11.45
N SER A 242 21.22 -9.70 11.60
CA SER A 242 20.84 -8.84 10.48
C SER A 242 20.68 -7.38 10.91
N LEU A 243 21.44 -6.47 10.30
CA LEU A 243 21.31 -5.03 10.56
C LEU A 243 19.91 -4.49 10.22
N ALA A 244 19.24 -5.06 9.21
CA ALA A 244 17.88 -4.67 8.84
C ALA A 244 16.85 -5.08 9.91
N ALA A 245 17.02 -6.26 10.52
CA ALA A 245 16.17 -6.74 11.61
C ALA A 245 16.35 -5.93 12.90
N LEU A 246 17.52 -5.34 13.12
CA LEU A 246 17.75 -4.45 14.27
C LEU A 246 16.95 -3.15 14.20
N VAL A 247 16.73 -2.62 12.99
CA VAL A 247 16.10 -1.31 12.81
C VAL A 247 14.58 -1.42 12.73
N ASN A 248 14.05 -2.43 12.03
CA ASN A 248 12.61 -2.50 11.71
C ASN A 248 11.94 -3.78 12.21
N GLY A 249 12.68 -4.60 12.94
CA GLY A 249 12.25 -5.94 13.27
C GLY A 249 12.12 -6.85 12.04
N ALA A 250 12.06 -8.15 12.30
CA ALA A 250 11.82 -9.14 11.27
C ALA A 250 11.18 -10.40 11.86
N ILE A 251 10.59 -11.19 10.97
CA ILE A 251 9.98 -12.48 11.30
C ILE A 251 10.76 -13.56 10.56
N ALA A 252 10.99 -14.70 11.18
CA ALA A 252 11.49 -15.88 10.51
C ALA A 252 10.53 -17.06 10.72
N PHE A 253 10.57 -18.03 9.81
CA PHE A 253 9.75 -19.22 9.94
C PHE A 253 10.42 -20.47 9.40
N ASP A 254 9.85 -21.62 9.73
CA ASP A 254 10.29 -22.93 9.26
C ASP A 254 9.26 -23.62 8.35
N SER A 255 9.71 -24.68 7.68
CA SER A 255 8.89 -25.43 6.72
C SER A 255 9.05 -26.93 7.00
N PRO A 256 8.10 -27.56 7.73
CA PRO A 256 8.15 -29.01 7.96
C PRO A 256 7.90 -29.78 6.66
N GLU A 257 8.67 -30.84 6.40
CA GLU A 257 8.59 -31.65 5.18
C GLU A 257 7.23 -32.38 5.07
N GLU A 258 6.75 -32.96 6.17
CA GLU A 258 5.51 -33.74 6.25
C GLU A 258 4.30 -32.85 6.62
N SER A 259 4.05 -31.81 5.84
CA SER A 259 2.90 -30.92 6.07
C SER A 259 2.35 -30.34 4.77
N LYS A 260 1.02 -30.19 4.72
CA LYS A 260 0.34 -29.61 3.57
C LYS A 260 0.71 -28.11 3.45
N PRO A 261 0.76 -27.54 2.23
CA PRO A 261 0.87 -26.10 2.05
C PRO A 261 -0.23 -25.35 2.81
N ALA A 262 0.12 -24.16 3.31
CA ALA A 262 -0.86 -23.25 3.87
C ALA A 262 -1.74 -22.65 2.77
N GLU A 263 -2.94 -22.25 3.15
CA GLU A 263 -3.92 -21.59 2.29
C GLU A 263 -4.00 -20.11 2.63
N ALA A 264 -4.57 -19.31 1.74
CA ALA A 264 -4.75 -17.88 1.98
C ALA A 264 -5.61 -17.65 3.22
N GLU A 265 -5.24 -16.62 3.98
CA GLU A 265 -5.86 -16.20 5.24
C GLU A 265 -5.73 -17.24 6.38
N ASP A 266 -4.83 -18.23 6.24
CA ASP A 266 -4.47 -19.12 7.35
C ASP A 266 -3.87 -18.33 8.53
N THR A 267 -4.14 -18.81 9.74
CA THR A 267 -3.68 -18.19 10.97
C THR A 267 -2.60 -19.01 11.66
N PHE A 268 -1.52 -18.35 12.11
CA PHE A 268 -0.41 -18.93 12.86
C PHE A 268 -0.13 -18.13 14.13
N GLY A 269 0.58 -18.74 15.09
CA GLY A 269 1.14 -18.01 16.22
C GLY A 269 2.51 -17.42 15.88
N LEU A 270 2.76 -16.18 16.33
CA LEU A 270 4.09 -15.59 16.34
C LEU A 270 4.73 -15.83 17.71
N TYR A 271 5.77 -16.64 17.74
CA TYR A 271 6.58 -16.88 18.93
C TYR A 271 7.54 -15.71 19.19
N GLU A 272 7.92 -15.52 20.45
CA GLU A 272 8.81 -14.43 20.89
C GLU A 272 10.22 -14.58 20.30
N ASP A 273 10.72 -15.82 20.20
CA ASP A 273 12.02 -16.12 19.62
C ASP A 273 12.08 -17.56 19.07
N LEU A 274 13.27 -17.95 18.60
CA LEU A 274 13.53 -19.29 18.07
C LEU A 274 13.37 -20.38 19.13
N ALA A 275 13.76 -20.14 20.39
CA ALA A 275 13.70 -21.13 21.47
C ALA A 275 12.24 -21.49 21.79
N HIS A 276 11.36 -20.49 21.88
CA HIS A 276 9.93 -20.68 22.11
C HIS A 276 9.22 -21.35 20.91
N SER A 277 9.80 -21.28 19.72
CA SER A 277 9.26 -21.93 18.52
C SER A 277 9.61 -23.42 18.40
N GLN A 278 10.47 -23.97 19.28
CA GLN A 278 10.95 -25.35 19.15
C GLN A 278 9.84 -26.39 19.32
N ARG A 279 9.85 -27.42 18.46
CA ARG A 279 8.91 -28.54 18.55
C ARG A 279 9.36 -29.48 19.65
N GLY A 280 8.42 -29.88 20.51
CA GLY A 280 8.66 -30.85 21.57
C GLY A 280 7.37 -31.29 22.22
N VAL A 281 7.48 -32.30 23.07
CA VAL A 281 6.36 -32.80 23.89
C VAL A 281 6.30 -31.97 25.17
N ILE A 282 5.15 -31.36 25.43
CA ILE A 282 4.91 -30.63 26.67
C ILE A 282 4.55 -31.64 27.77
N ILE A 283 5.37 -31.70 28.82
CA ILE A 283 5.15 -32.50 30.01
C ILE A 283 4.79 -31.58 31.17
N LYS A 284 3.71 -31.91 31.87
CA LYS A 284 3.30 -31.21 33.11
C LYS A 284 4.01 -31.82 34.31
N LEU A 285 4.58 -30.96 35.14
CA LEU A 285 5.36 -31.32 36.32
C LEU A 285 4.64 -30.80 37.57
N GLU A 286 4.47 -31.67 38.56
CA GLU A 286 4.20 -31.21 39.93
C GLU A 286 5.54 -31.12 40.67
N LEU A 287 5.91 -29.90 41.06
CA LEU A 287 7.21 -29.60 41.65
C LEU A 287 7.07 -29.41 43.16
N PRO A 288 8.03 -29.91 43.98
CA PRO A 288 7.98 -29.73 45.42
C PRO A 288 8.14 -28.26 45.83
N SER A 289 8.90 -27.48 45.05
CA SER A 289 9.06 -26.03 45.20
C SER A 289 9.60 -25.42 43.90
N GLY A 290 9.49 -24.09 43.75
CA GLY A 290 10.12 -23.35 42.65
C GLY A 290 11.54 -22.86 42.94
N ALA A 291 12.14 -23.25 44.07
CA ALA A 291 13.43 -22.72 44.49
C ALA A 291 14.56 -23.14 43.54
N GLY A 292 15.27 -22.17 42.97
CA GLY A 292 16.36 -22.42 42.02
C GLY A 292 15.89 -22.85 40.63
N LEU A 293 14.59 -22.85 40.37
CA LEU A 293 14.01 -23.11 39.06
C LEU A 293 13.64 -21.78 38.42
N THR A 294 13.89 -21.66 37.13
CA THR A 294 13.59 -20.48 36.34
C THR A 294 13.05 -20.93 35.00
N ALA A 295 11.91 -20.36 34.61
CA ALA A 295 11.35 -20.56 33.29
C ALA A 295 12.39 -20.16 32.23
N ASP A 296 12.42 -20.91 31.13
CA ASP A 296 13.23 -20.66 29.94
C ASP A 296 14.75 -20.69 30.19
N SER A 297 15.20 -21.27 31.31
CA SER A 297 16.63 -21.40 31.63
C SER A 297 16.99 -22.64 32.42
N THR A 298 16.01 -23.40 32.91
CA THR A 298 16.27 -24.66 33.62
C THR A 298 16.23 -25.83 32.64
N PRO A 299 17.39 -26.47 32.33
CA PRO A 299 17.45 -27.57 31.38
C PRO A 299 17.02 -28.90 32.01
N LEU A 300 16.47 -29.78 31.19
CA LEU A 300 16.31 -31.20 31.47
C LEU A 300 17.55 -31.94 30.96
N MET A 301 18.33 -32.50 31.88
CA MET A 301 19.55 -33.22 31.53
C MET A 301 19.31 -34.72 31.51
N TYR A 302 19.69 -35.39 30.43
CA TYR A 302 19.75 -36.84 30.33
C TYR A 302 21.13 -37.27 29.85
N GLN A 303 21.84 -38.07 30.67
CA GLN A 303 23.20 -38.53 30.40
C GLN A 303 24.22 -37.41 30.08
N GLY A 304 24.03 -36.22 30.67
CA GLY A 304 24.91 -35.07 30.44
C GLY A 304 24.60 -34.27 29.18
N LEU A 305 23.54 -34.64 28.44
CA LEU A 305 23.00 -33.86 27.33
C LEU A 305 21.71 -33.16 27.77
N GLU A 306 21.52 -31.94 27.30
CA GLU A 306 20.24 -31.24 27.41
C GLU A 306 19.24 -31.88 26.43
N VAL A 307 18.06 -32.25 26.94
CA VAL A 307 17.00 -32.93 26.18
C VAL A 307 15.63 -32.27 26.34
N GLY A 308 15.60 -31.09 26.95
CA GLY A 308 14.38 -30.35 27.20
C GLY A 308 14.62 -29.15 28.10
N GLN A 309 13.59 -28.34 28.29
CA GLN A 309 13.68 -27.07 29.01
C GLN A 309 12.37 -26.78 29.73
N LEU A 310 12.47 -26.28 30.97
CA LEU A 310 11.31 -25.82 31.72
C LEU A 310 10.80 -24.51 31.09
N THR A 311 9.60 -24.53 30.52
CA THR A 311 9.01 -23.40 29.78
C THR A 311 7.97 -22.63 30.60
N LYS A 312 7.45 -23.24 31.67
CA LYS A 312 6.48 -22.57 32.55
C LYS A 312 6.66 -22.97 34.00
N LEU A 313 6.46 -22.02 34.90
CA LEU A 313 6.46 -22.22 36.35
C LEU A 313 5.34 -21.40 37.00
N ASP A 314 4.37 -22.09 37.58
CA ASP A 314 3.17 -21.50 38.17
C ASP A 314 3.07 -21.84 39.67
N LEU A 315 2.67 -20.86 40.48
CA LEU A 315 2.28 -21.06 41.87
C LEU A 315 0.76 -21.13 41.98
N ASN A 316 0.23 -22.33 42.18
CA ASN A 316 -1.19 -22.57 42.28
C ASN A 316 -1.75 -22.22 43.67
N PRO A 317 -3.07 -21.95 43.75
CA PRO A 317 -3.77 -21.86 45.03
C PRO A 317 -3.49 -23.07 45.93
N GLY A 318 -3.28 -22.82 47.22
CA GLY A 318 -2.90 -23.87 48.18
C GLY A 318 -1.39 -24.17 48.25
N GLY A 319 -0.55 -23.33 47.63
CA GLY A 319 0.91 -23.42 47.76
C GLY A 319 1.55 -24.53 46.93
N LYS A 320 0.82 -25.13 46.00
CA LYS A 320 1.35 -26.14 45.08
C LYS A 320 2.09 -25.47 43.93
N VAL A 321 3.30 -25.94 43.63
CA VAL A 321 4.07 -25.47 42.48
C VAL A 321 3.89 -26.45 41.33
N THR A 322 3.53 -25.93 40.16
CA THR A 322 3.46 -26.73 38.93
C THR A 322 4.33 -26.10 37.86
N GLY A 323 4.84 -26.91 36.94
CA GLY A 323 5.55 -26.43 35.78
C GLY A 323 5.14 -27.15 34.51
N GLU A 324 5.48 -26.56 33.38
CA GLU A 324 5.41 -27.21 32.07
C GLU A 324 6.82 -27.24 31.49
N MET A 325 7.20 -28.37 30.90
CA MET A 325 8.52 -28.60 30.33
C MET A 325 8.37 -29.11 28.91
N THR A 326 9.08 -28.49 27.98
CA THR A 326 9.16 -28.96 26.60
C THR A 326 10.33 -29.92 26.48
N VAL A 327 10.07 -31.15 26.06
CA VAL A 327 11.08 -32.19 25.86
C VAL A 327 11.27 -32.43 24.37
N ASP A 328 12.52 -32.61 23.95
CA ASP A 328 12.86 -32.94 22.57
C ASP A 328 12.16 -34.25 22.15
N PRO A 329 11.60 -34.31 20.92
CA PRO A 329 10.79 -35.43 20.45
C PRO A 329 11.58 -36.72 20.19
#